data_AF-A0A6B3G789-F1
#
_entry.id   AF-A0A6B3G789-F1
#
_cell.length_a   1.000
_cell.length_b   1.000
_cell.length_c   1.000
_cell.angle_alpha   90.00
_cell.angle_beta   90.00
_cell.angle_gamma   90.00
#
_symmetry.space_group_name_H-M   'P 1'
#
loop_
_entity.id
_entity.type
_entity.pdbx_description
1 polymer ?
#
loop_
_entity_poly.entity_id
_entity_poly.type
_entity_poly.pdbx_seq_one_letter_code
_entity_poly.pdbx_strand_id
1 'polypeptide(L)'
;EAEPARAAASRQAADTELRGVVYLDFTPGGGGEQGRVDRAENGLPGMAVEALRDGKSLGRTTTAADGSFSFQDLGPGSYTVRLPAENFAAPYEGVSWLGPALVTPAIIGAYLWIWTGFAMVLIGAGLSSLPRDALEAARMDGANEWQVFRKITVPLLAPILTVVFVTLVINVMKVFDLVYIIAPGPVQEDATVLATQMWLVSFGGGNNQGLGSALGVLLLVLVVPAMVFNVRRFRRSQS
;
A
#
# COMPACT_ATOMS: atom_id res chain seq x y z
N GLU A 1 22.67 18.39 16.61
CA GLU A 1 22.25 17.87 15.29
C GLU A 1 22.46 16.36 15.28
N ALA A 2 21.75 15.63 14.41
CA ALA A 2 21.93 14.18 14.29
C ALA A 2 23.23 13.87 13.54
N GLU A 3 23.99 12.90 14.05
CA GLU A 3 25.22 12.42 13.42
C GLU A 3 24.99 11.06 12.72
N PRO A 4 25.84 10.67 11.76
CA PRO A 4 25.76 9.38 11.13
C PRO A 4 25.78 8.23 12.16
N ALA A 5 24.83 7.31 12.02
CA ALA A 5 24.73 6.14 12.87
C ALA A 5 25.99 5.29 12.74
N ARG A 6 26.42 4.73 13.86
CA ARG A 6 27.50 3.74 13.89
C ARG A 6 26.97 2.45 14.47
N ALA A 7 27.35 1.33 13.85
CA ALA A 7 27.02 0.03 14.38
C ALA A 7 27.53 -0.09 15.83
N ALA A 8 26.61 -0.40 16.75
CA ALA A 8 26.91 -0.65 18.16
C ALA A 8 27.89 -1.81 18.36
N ALA A 9 28.13 -2.64 17.33
CA ALA A 9 29.11 -3.72 17.29
C ALA A 9 30.56 -3.28 16.98
N SER A 10 30.83 -1.97 16.81
CA SER A 10 32.18 -1.46 16.51
C SER A 10 33.21 -1.70 17.62
N ARG A 11 32.76 -2.11 18.82
CA ARG A 11 33.58 -2.59 19.95
C ARG A 11 32.81 -3.73 20.64
N GLN A 12 33.50 -4.68 21.28
CA GLN A 12 32.85 -5.71 22.06
C GLN A 12 32.34 -5.12 23.38
N ALA A 13 31.09 -5.38 23.74
CA ALA A 13 30.52 -4.95 25.03
C ALA A 13 31.22 -5.68 26.18
N ALA A 14 31.38 -5.02 27.32
CA ALA A 14 31.83 -5.69 28.54
C ALA A 14 30.77 -6.67 29.07
N ASP A 15 31.17 -7.65 29.89
CA ASP A 15 30.27 -8.70 30.42
C ASP A 15 29.06 -8.15 31.21
N THR A 16 29.14 -6.90 31.69
CA THR A 16 28.09 -6.19 32.43
C THR A 16 27.49 -5.01 31.66
N GLU A 17 27.74 -4.92 30.36
CA GLU A 17 27.32 -3.81 29.51
C GLU A 17 26.30 -4.28 28.47
N LEU A 18 25.18 -3.56 28.36
CA LEU A 18 24.25 -3.69 27.24
C LEU A 18 24.28 -2.39 26.44
N ARG A 19 24.57 -2.47 25.15
CA ARG A 19 24.67 -1.28 24.30
C ARG A 19 24.03 -1.51 22.95
N GLY A 20 23.65 -0.42 22.31
CA GLY A 20 22.97 -0.45 21.03
C GLY A 20 23.02 0.90 20.34
N VAL A 21 22.31 0.97 19.22
CA VAL A 21 22.11 2.21 18.47
C VAL A 21 20.66 2.27 18.03
N VAL A 22 20.06 3.45 18.15
CA VAL A 22 18.74 3.76 17.61
C VAL A 22 18.99 4.64 16.39
N TYR A 23 18.50 4.22 15.23
CA TYR A 23 18.78 4.88 13.95
C TYR A 23 17.56 4.81 13.05
N LEU A 24 17.54 5.68 12.04
CA LEU A 24 16.60 5.58 10.93
C LEU A 24 17.19 4.60 9.90
N ASP A 25 16.58 3.43 9.79
CA ASP A 25 16.85 2.42 8.75
C ASP A 25 16.34 2.93 7.40
N PHE A 26 17.06 3.92 6.86
CA PHE A 26 16.78 4.59 5.61
C PHE A 26 18.06 5.19 5.04
N THR A 27 18.50 4.64 3.92
CA THR A 27 19.61 5.18 3.13
C THR A 27 19.07 6.02 1.96
N PRO A 28 19.35 7.33 1.90
CA PRO A 28 18.93 8.18 0.78
C PRO A 28 19.49 7.66 -0.55
N GLY A 29 18.61 7.44 -1.53
CA GLY A 29 18.99 6.87 -2.83
C GLY A 29 19.03 5.33 -2.88
N GLY A 30 18.70 4.65 -1.77
CA GLY A 30 18.65 3.19 -1.68
C GLY A 30 20.03 2.54 -1.49
N GLY A 31 20.04 1.21 -1.51
CA GLY A 31 21.28 0.40 -1.40
C GLY A 31 21.71 0.05 0.03
N GLY A 32 20.96 0.46 1.05
CA GLY A 32 21.17 -0.01 2.43
C GLY A 32 20.62 -1.42 2.65
N GLU A 33 21.16 -2.12 3.64
CA GLU A 33 20.69 -3.44 4.04
C GLU A 33 19.74 -3.34 5.24
N GLN A 34 18.45 -3.63 5.04
CA GLN A 34 17.44 -3.55 6.08
C GLN A 34 17.86 -4.28 7.37
N GLY A 35 17.76 -3.60 8.51
CA GLY A 35 18.16 -4.13 9.81
C GLY A 35 19.67 -4.14 10.08
N ARG A 36 20.50 -3.60 9.18
CA ARG A 36 21.93 -3.37 9.41
C ARG A 36 22.23 -1.88 9.35
N VAL A 37 23.01 -1.43 10.33
CA VAL A 37 23.41 -0.02 10.42
C VAL A 37 24.43 0.29 9.34
N ASP A 38 24.06 1.13 8.39
CA ASP A 38 24.92 1.65 7.34
C ASP A 38 25.48 3.03 7.70
N ARG A 39 26.68 3.35 7.19
CA ARG A 39 27.35 4.63 7.50
C ARG A 39 26.64 5.87 6.95
N ALA A 40 25.72 5.68 6.00
CA ALA A 40 24.94 6.76 5.40
C ALA A 40 23.63 7.03 6.16
N GLU A 41 23.30 6.19 7.15
CA GLU A 41 22.10 6.32 7.97
C GLU A 41 22.33 7.26 9.14
N ASN A 42 21.25 7.87 9.63
CA ASN A 42 21.32 8.82 10.72
C ASN A 42 20.92 8.16 12.03
N GLY A 43 21.74 8.41 13.06
CA GLY A 43 21.37 8.09 14.43
C GLY A 43 20.18 8.94 14.88
N LEU A 44 19.38 8.41 15.79
CA LEU A 44 18.28 9.14 16.41
C LEU A 44 18.72 9.64 17.80
N PRO A 45 19.12 10.92 17.93
CA PRO A 45 19.58 11.48 19.20
C PRO A 45 18.43 11.81 20.14
N GLY A 46 18.70 11.81 21.45
CA GLY A 46 17.73 12.26 22.45
C GLY A 46 16.59 11.27 22.73
N MET A 47 16.64 10.06 22.17
CA MET A 47 15.65 9.02 22.40
C MET A 47 15.89 8.38 23.76
N ALA A 48 14.86 8.32 24.61
CA ALA A 48 14.93 7.52 25.82
C ALA A 48 14.98 6.02 25.46
N VAL A 49 15.75 5.25 26.23
CA VAL A 49 15.86 3.80 26.06
C VAL A 49 15.78 3.17 27.44
N GLU A 50 14.99 2.10 27.57
CA GLU A 50 14.84 1.36 28.83
C GLU A 50 15.33 -0.08 28.68
N ALA A 51 16.03 -0.56 29.69
CA ALA A 51 16.37 -1.97 29.83
C ALA A 51 15.42 -2.62 30.84
N LEU A 52 14.72 -3.66 30.42
CA LEU A 52 13.76 -4.39 31.24
C LEU A 52 14.22 -5.82 31.50
N ARG A 53 13.89 -6.33 32.69
CA ARG A 53 13.97 -7.76 33.06
C ARG A 53 12.64 -8.15 33.69
N ASP A 54 12.01 -9.20 33.16
CA ASP A 54 10.69 -9.67 33.60
C ASP A 54 9.62 -8.55 33.65
N GLY A 55 9.69 -7.62 32.69
CA GLY A 55 8.77 -6.48 32.58
C GLY A 55 9.04 -5.31 33.54
N LYS A 56 10.05 -5.40 34.41
CA LYS A 56 10.46 -4.30 35.29
C LYS A 56 11.61 -3.52 34.67
N SER A 57 11.50 -2.19 34.66
CA SER A 57 12.58 -1.29 34.22
C SER A 57 13.73 -1.33 35.22
N LEU A 58 14.91 -1.70 34.75
CA LEU A 58 16.15 -1.76 35.54
C LEU A 58 17.03 -0.52 35.34
N GLY A 59 16.79 0.23 34.27
CA GLY A 59 17.55 1.43 33.96
C GLY A 59 16.99 2.13 32.74
N ARG A 60 17.23 3.44 32.69
CA ARG A 60 16.88 4.32 31.59
C ARG A 60 18.09 5.13 31.17
N THR A 61 18.31 5.25 29.88
CA THR A 61 19.35 6.08 29.27
C THR A 61 18.77 6.89 28.12
N THR A 62 19.57 7.79 27.55
CA THR A 62 19.19 8.61 26.40
C THR A 62 20.25 8.45 25.31
N THR A 63 19.84 8.35 24.05
CA THR A 63 20.77 8.20 22.93
C THR A 63 21.62 9.44 22.70
N ALA A 64 22.89 9.23 22.34
CA ALA A 64 23.83 10.27 21.93
C ALA A 64 23.52 10.82 20.52
N ALA A 65 24.33 11.77 20.05
CA ALA A 65 24.17 12.42 18.74
C ALA A 65 24.11 11.43 17.56
N ASP A 66 24.86 10.33 17.67
CA ASP A 66 24.96 9.23 16.70
C ASP A 66 23.95 8.10 16.94
N GLY A 67 23.00 8.30 17.86
CA GLY A 67 21.98 7.32 18.23
C GLY A 67 22.45 6.23 19.19
N SER A 68 23.73 6.23 19.60
CA SER A 68 24.27 5.20 20.48
C SER A 68 23.74 5.30 21.91
N PHE A 69 23.58 4.15 22.58
CA PHE A 69 23.23 4.07 24.00
C PHE A 69 23.97 2.91 24.68
N SER A 70 24.17 3.02 25.99
CA SER A 70 24.73 1.96 26.82
C SER A 70 24.10 1.93 28.21
N PHE A 71 23.95 0.74 28.77
CA PHE A 71 23.65 0.44 30.16
C PHE A 71 24.86 -0.26 30.76
N GLN A 72 25.27 0.16 31.96
CA GLN A 72 26.36 -0.45 32.72
C GLN A 72 25.80 -1.19 33.92
N ASP A 73 26.64 -2.00 34.57
CA ASP A 73 26.34 -2.72 35.81
C ASP A 73 25.12 -3.66 35.72
N LEU A 74 24.91 -4.23 34.53
CA LEU A 74 23.88 -5.23 34.29
C LEU A 74 24.41 -6.62 34.66
N GLY A 75 23.75 -7.29 35.61
CA GLY A 75 24.05 -8.68 35.93
C GLY A 75 23.75 -9.64 34.77
N PRO A 76 24.40 -10.81 34.68
CA PRO A 76 24.19 -11.74 33.57
C PRO A 76 22.72 -12.14 33.43
N GLY A 77 22.23 -12.20 32.19
CA GLY A 77 20.87 -12.64 31.88
C GLY A 77 20.31 -12.01 30.61
N SER A 78 19.04 -12.33 30.32
CA SER A 78 18.30 -11.76 29.19
C SER A 78 17.65 -10.44 29.58
N TYR A 79 17.68 -9.50 28.65
CA TYR A 79 17.10 -8.17 28.80
C TYR A 79 16.24 -7.84 27.59
N THR A 80 15.15 -7.12 27.81
CA THR A 80 14.36 -6.52 26.75
C THR A 80 14.71 -5.04 26.69
N VAL A 81 15.13 -4.57 25.51
CA VAL A 81 15.32 -3.14 25.25
C VAL A 81 14.03 -2.57 24.69
N ARG A 82 13.57 -1.44 25.25
CA ARG A 82 12.34 -0.77 24.82
C ARG A 82 12.58 0.71 24.61
N LEU A 83 11.98 1.26 23.56
CA LEU A 83 11.76 2.69 23.40
C LEU A 83 10.42 3.06 24.06
N PRO A 84 10.40 3.83 25.16
CA PRO A 84 9.16 4.23 25.82
C PRO A 84 8.29 5.09 24.91
N ALA A 85 6.98 5.03 25.14
CA ALA A 85 5.97 5.70 24.30
C ALA A 85 6.14 7.23 24.23
N GLU A 86 6.71 7.84 25.27
CA GLU A 86 6.98 9.29 25.35
C GLU A 86 8.00 9.80 24.34
N ASN A 87 8.80 8.92 23.74
CA ASN A 87 9.66 9.28 22.61
C ASN A 87 8.86 9.62 21.34
N PHE A 88 7.61 9.15 21.28
CA PHE A 88 6.76 9.23 20.11
C PHE A 88 5.63 10.21 20.37
N ALA A 89 5.10 10.79 19.29
CA ALA A 89 3.88 11.58 19.38
C ALA A 89 2.75 10.72 19.97
N ALA A 90 1.88 11.35 20.76
CA ALA A 90 0.69 10.69 21.27
C ALA A 90 -0.09 10.06 20.10
N PRO A 91 -0.60 8.82 20.25
CA PRO A 91 -1.38 8.18 19.21
C PRO A 91 -2.56 9.06 18.79
N TYR A 92 -2.83 9.10 17.49
CA TYR A 92 -4.04 9.76 17.01
C TYR A 92 -5.27 8.98 17.50
N GLU A 93 -6.09 9.60 18.34
CA GLU A 93 -7.31 8.96 18.89
C GLU A 93 -8.53 9.04 17.96
N GLY A 94 -8.41 9.69 16.81
CA GLY A 94 -9.50 9.79 15.83
C GLY A 94 -9.53 8.64 14.81
N VAL A 95 -10.37 8.79 13.79
CA VAL A 95 -10.49 7.81 12.69
C VAL A 95 -9.26 7.86 11.79
N SER A 96 -8.41 6.84 11.88
CA SER A 96 -7.24 6.70 11.01
C SER A 96 -7.64 6.09 9.67
N TRP A 97 -8.00 6.92 8.70
CA TRP A 97 -8.40 6.50 7.34
C TRP A 97 -7.33 5.70 6.59
N LEU A 98 -6.05 5.99 6.87
CA LEU A 98 -4.90 5.28 6.30
C LEU A 98 -4.27 4.32 7.31
N GLY A 99 -5.00 3.99 8.37
CA GLY A 99 -4.59 2.96 9.32
C GLY A 99 -4.88 1.55 8.80
N PRO A 100 -4.38 0.51 9.48
CA PRO A 100 -4.49 -0.89 9.04
C PRO A 100 -5.94 -1.32 8.74
N ALA A 101 -6.90 -0.81 9.52
CA ALA A 101 -8.30 -1.19 9.39
C ALA A 101 -9.02 -0.53 8.19
N LEU A 102 -8.56 0.64 7.73
CA LEU A 102 -9.30 1.46 6.76
C LEU A 102 -8.54 1.74 5.46
N VAL A 103 -7.26 1.39 5.36
CA VAL A 103 -6.45 1.65 4.17
C VAL A 103 -7.05 1.02 2.91
N THR A 104 -7.47 -0.24 2.95
CA THR A 104 -8.07 -0.95 1.82
C THR A 104 -9.41 -0.33 1.36
N PRO A 105 -10.41 -0.12 2.23
CA PRO A 105 -11.64 0.56 1.82
C PRO A 105 -11.41 2.03 1.39
N ALA A 106 -10.43 2.73 1.97
CA ALA A 106 -10.07 4.08 1.52
C ALA A 106 -9.54 4.08 0.08
N ILE A 107 -8.66 3.13 -0.27
CA ILE A 107 -8.16 2.95 -1.64
C ILE A 107 -9.29 2.58 -2.60
N ILE A 108 -10.21 1.70 -2.19
CA ILE A 108 -11.40 1.35 -3.01
C ILE A 108 -12.24 2.61 -3.27
N GLY A 109 -12.51 3.41 -2.24
CA GLY A 109 -13.26 4.66 -2.38
C GLY A 109 -12.59 5.65 -3.33
N ALA A 110 -11.27 5.85 -3.19
CA ALA A 110 -10.49 6.69 -4.08
C ALA A 110 -10.51 6.19 -5.53
N TYR A 111 -10.40 4.88 -5.73
CA TYR A 111 -10.47 4.27 -7.06
C TYR A 111 -11.84 4.47 -7.72
N LEU A 112 -12.92 4.25 -6.96
CA LEU A 112 -14.28 4.49 -7.42
C LEU A 112 -14.46 5.95 -7.84
N TRP A 113 -13.99 6.91 -7.03
CA TRP A 113 -14.09 8.33 -7.36
C TRP A 113 -13.44 8.67 -8.71
N ILE A 114 -12.20 8.21 -8.93
CA ILE A 114 -11.44 8.48 -10.16
C ILE A 114 -12.15 7.90 -11.40
N TRP A 115 -12.70 6.68 -11.29
CA TRP A 115 -13.28 5.97 -12.43
C TRP A 115 -14.78 6.21 -12.63
N THR A 116 -15.48 6.77 -11.64
CA THR A 116 -16.91 7.06 -11.74
C THR A 116 -17.20 8.03 -12.88
N GLY A 117 -16.37 9.07 -13.07
CA GLY A 117 -16.52 10.01 -14.20
C GLY A 117 -16.47 9.33 -15.57
N PHE A 118 -15.50 8.45 -15.77
CA PHE A 118 -15.36 7.65 -16.99
C PHE A 118 -16.59 6.77 -17.25
N ALA A 119 -17.03 6.03 -16.23
CA ALA A 119 -18.19 5.15 -16.34
C ALA A 119 -19.48 5.92 -16.65
N MET A 120 -19.69 7.06 -15.99
CA MET A 120 -20.87 7.92 -16.21
C MET A 120 -20.93 8.44 -17.64
N VAL A 121 -19.82 8.90 -18.21
CA VAL A 121 -19.79 9.43 -19.58
C VAL A 121 -20.14 8.34 -20.60
N LEU A 122 -19.54 7.15 -20.48
CA LEU A 122 -19.80 6.04 -21.42
C LEU A 122 -21.22 5.49 -21.30
N ILE A 123 -21.69 5.28 -20.07
CA ILE A 123 -23.06 4.80 -19.83
C ILE A 123 -24.08 5.85 -20.29
N GLY A 124 -23.81 7.13 -20.04
CA GLY A 124 -24.66 8.25 -20.49
C GLY A 124 -24.76 8.32 -22.01
N ALA A 125 -23.64 8.21 -22.73
CA ALA A 125 -23.63 8.12 -24.19
C ALA A 125 -24.43 6.91 -24.70
N GLY A 126 -24.30 5.77 -24.01
CA GLY A 126 -25.11 4.59 -24.30
C GLY A 126 -26.60 4.80 -24.11
N LEU A 127 -26.99 5.45 -23.00
CA LEU A 127 -28.38 5.77 -22.70
C LEU A 127 -29.01 6.65 -23.79
N SER A 128 -28.26 7.65 -24.25
CA SER A 128 -28.72 8.57 -25.29
C SER A 128 -28.94 7.91 -26.66
N SER A 129 -28.30 6.76 -26.91
CA SER A 129 -28.45 6.01 -28.17
C SER A 129 -29.65 5.06 -28.19
N LEU A 130 -30.35 4.89 -27.05
CA LEU A 130 -31.47 3.96 -26.95
C LEU A 130 -32.72 4.50 -27.69
N PRO A 131 -33.42 3.65 -28.47
CA PRO A 131 -34.65 4.04 -29.14
C PRO A 131 -35.75 4.31 -28.12
N ARG A 132 -36.26 5.55 -28.09
CA ARG A 132 -37.30 5.99 -27.14
C ARG A 132 -38.61 5.20 -27.32
N ASP A 133 -38.95 4.88 -28.56
CA ASP A 133 -40.15 4.14 -28.94
C ASP A 133 -40.23 2.76 -28.25
N ALA A 134 -39.08 2.09 -28.05
CA ALA A 134 -39.05 0.80 -27.35
C ALA A 134 -39.35 0.93 -25.86
N LEU A 135 -38.97 2.05 -25.23
CA LEU A 135 -39.27 2.34 -23.83
C LEU A 135 -40.73 2.78 -23.66
N GLU A 136 -41.25 3.56 -24.60
CA GLU A 136 -42.65 4.00 -24.61
C GLU A 136 -43.60 2.81 -24.85
N ALA A 137 -43.30 1.94 -25.81
CA ALA A 137 -44.07 0.73 -26.07
C ALA A 137 -44.16 -0.16 -24.82
N ALA A 138 -43.05 -0.37 -24.12
CA ALA A 138 -43.05 -1.16 -22.88
C ALA A 138 -43.92 -0.54 -21.77
N ARG A 139 -43.97 0.79 -21.67
CA ARG A 139 -44.85 1.49 -20.73
C ARG A 139 -46.32 1.35 -21.14
N MET A 140 -46.61 1.38 -22.44
CA MET A 140 -47.96 1.12 -22.98
C MET A 140 -48.42 -0.32 -22.71
N ASP A 141 -47.50 -1.28 -22.73
CA ASP A 141 -47.73 -2.69 -22.39
C ASP A 141 -47.86 -2.95 -20.87
N GLY A 142 -47.84 -1.89 -20.05
CA GLY A 142 -48.03 -1.97 -18.59
C GLY A 142 -46.78 -2.39 -17.81
N ALA A 143 -45.58 -2.32 -18.41
CA ALA A 143 -44.34 -2.62 -17.69
C ALA A 143 -44.02 -1.53 -16.65
N ASN A 144 -43.69 -1.94 -15.43
CA ASN A 144 -43.18 -1.05 -14.38
C ASN A 144 -41.74 -0.61 -14.68
N GLU A 145 -41.29 0.54 -14.17
CA GLU A 145 -39.96 1.12 -14.40
C GLU A 145 -38.81 0.15 -14.05
N TRP A 146 -38.94 -0.66 -12.99
CA TRP A 146 -37.95 -1.70 -12.67
C TRP A 146 -37.88 -2.80 -13.75
N GLN A 147 -39.02 -3.15 -14.35
CA GLN A 147 -39.08 -4.12 -15.45
C GLN A 147 -38.49 -3.53 -16.72
N VAL A 148 -38.81 -2.27 -17.04
CA VAL A 148 -38.21 -1.53 -18.17
C VAL A 148 -36.69 -1.45 -17.99
N PHE A 149 -36.20 -1.05 -16.82
CA PHE A 149 -34.77 -0.98 -16.53
C PHE A 149 -34.07 -2.33 -16.73
N ARG A 150 -34.54 -3.39 -16.04
CA ARG A 150 -33.84 -4.67 -16.02
C ARG A 150 -34.00 -5.49 -17.30
N LYS A 151 -35.16 -5.42 -17.98
CA LYS A 151 -35.47 -6.24 -19.16
C LYS A 151 -35.24 -5.54 -20.49
N ILE A 152 -35.17 -4.21 -20.52
CA ILE A 152 -35.04 -3.43 -21.77
C ILE A 152 -33.77 -2.58 -21.71
N THR A 153 -33.67 -1.67 -20.76
CA THR A 153 -32.54 -0.73 -20.68
C THR A 153 -31.20 -1.45 -20.48
N VAL A 154 -31.08 -2.34 -19.48
CA VAL A 154 -29.83 -3.06 -19.19
C VAL A 154 -29.40 -3.98 -20.34
N PRO A 155 -30.29 -4.80 -20.96
CA PRO A 155 -29.91 -5.61 -22.11
C PRO A 155 -29.50 -4.79 -23.35
N LEU A 156 -30.18 -3.68 -23.64
CA LEU A 156 -29.79 -2.80 -24.75
C LEU A 156 -28.45 -2.09 -24.49
N LEU A 157 -28.16 -1.76 -23.23
CA LEU A 157 -26.86 -1.20 -22.81
C LEU A 157 -25.76 -2.24 -22.59
N ALA A 158 -26.09 -3.54 -22.60
CA ALA A 158 -25.15 -4.61 -22.28
C ALA A 158 -23.82 -4.53 -23.07
N PRO A 159 -23.80 -4.17 -24.37
CA PRO A 159 -22.54 -3.98 -25.10
C PRO A 159 -21.62 -2.93 -24.45
N ILE A 160 -22.19 -1.80 -24.04
CA ILE A 160 -21.46 -0.68 -23.44
C ILE A 160 -21.06 -1.00 -22.00
N LEU A 161 -21.98 -1.56 -21.21
CA LEU A 161 -21.70 -2.00 -19.84
C LEU A 161 -20.58 -3.04 -19.79
N THR A 162 -20.55 -3.97 -20.76
CA THR A 162 -19.47 -4.97 -20.87
C THR A 162 -18.12 -4.31 -21.14
N VAL A 163 -18.06 -3.31 -22.02
CA VAL A 163 -16.82 -2.58 -22.32
C VAL A 163 -16.33 -1.85 -21.08
N VAL A 164 -17.20 -1.09 -20.41
CA VAL A 164 -16.85 -0.38 -19.16
C VAL A 164 -16.35 -1.36 -18.10
N PHE A 165 -17.09 -2.45 -17.88
CA PHE A 165 -16.74 -3.47 -16.89
C PHE A 165 -15.36 -4.09 -17.15
N VAL A 166 -15.11 -4.57 -18.36
CA VAL A 166 -13.82 -5.19 -18.70
C VAL A 166 -12.68 -4.18 -18.58
N THR A 167 -12.89 -2.94 -19.03
CA THR A 167 -11.88 -1.87 -18.88
C THR A 167 -11.55 -1.60 -17.41
N LEU A 168 -12.56 -1.51 -16.53
CA LEU A 168 -12.34 -1.32 -15.10
C LEU A 168 -11.61 -2.50 -14.47
N VAL A 169 -11.96 -3.74 -14.83
CA VAL A 169 -11.26 -4.95 -14.34
C VAL A 169 -9.78 -4.92 -14.74
N ILE A 170 -9.46 -4.58 -15.99
CA ILE A 170 -8.07 -4.47 -16.46
C ILE A 170 -7.29 -3.42 -15.66
N ASN A 171 -7.92 -2.29 -15.37
CA ASN A 171 -7.28 -1.21 -14.63
C ASN A 171 -7.04 -1.58 -13.15
N VAL A 172 -7.98 -2.28 -12.50
CA VAL A 172 -7.80 -2.79 -11.14
C VAL A 172 -6.67 -3.81 -11.08
N MET A 173 -6.54 -4.71 -12.07
CA MET A 173 -5.46 -5.70 -12.09
C MET A 173 -4.05 -5.09 -12.13
N LYS A 174 -3.92 -3.83 -12.59
CA LYS A 174 -2.66 -3.10 -12.70
C LYS A 174 -2.53 -1.97 -11.69
N VAL A 175 -3.42 -1.88 -10.69
CA VAL A 175 -3.52 -0.73 -9.78
C VAL A 175 -2.32 -0.64 -8.81
N PHE A 176 -1.19 -0.13 -9.28
CA PHE A 176 -0.01 0.07 -8.44
C PHE A 176 0.09 1.51 -7.95
N ASP A 177 -0.12 2.48 -8.84
CA ASP A 177 0.05 3.91 -8.55
C ASP A 177 -0.74 4.33 -7.31
N LEU A 178 -2.03 3.98 -7.29
CA LEU A 178 -2.93 4.38 -6.21
C LEU A 178 -2.55 3.74 -4.87
N VAL A 179 -2.21 2.44 -4.88
CA VAL A 179 -1.83 1.70 -3.67
C VAL A 179 -0.52 2.24 -3.11
N TYR A 180 0.47 2.45 -3.98
CA TYR A 180 1.79 2.93 -3.60
C TYR A 180 1.75 4.35 -3.03
N ILE A 181 0.93 5.24 -3.60
CA ILE A 181 0.83 6.64 -3.18
C ILE A 181 0.00 6.79 -1.90
N ILE A 182 -1.10 6.04 -1.76
CA ILE A 182 -2.06 6.24 -0.65
C ILE A 182 -1.65 5.47 0.60
N ALA A 183 -1.15 4.24 0.48
CA ALA A 183 -0.87 3.40 1.64
C ALA A 183 0.48 3.75 2.29
N PRO A 184 0.49 4.22 3.54
CA PRO A 184 1.73 4.40 4.30
C PRO A 184 2.48 3.07 4.43
N GLY A 185 3.82 3.14 4.45
CA GLY A 185 4.70 1.96 4.55
C GLY A 185 4.26 0.90 5.58
N PRO A 186 3.93 1.26 6.84
CA PRO A 186 3.53 0.30 7.87
C PRO A 186 2.25 -0.50 7.58
N VAL A 187 1.40 -0.02 6.66
CA VAL A 187 0.12 -0.66 6.31
C VAL A 187 0.06 -1.02 4.82
N GLN A 188 1.16 -0.82 4.10
CA GLN A 188 1.21 -1.04 2.67
C GLN A 188 1.10 -2.53 2.34
N GLU A 189 1.60 -3.41 3.21
CA GLU A 189 1.44 -4.87 3.08
C GLU A 189 -0.04 -5.29 3.13
N ASP A 190 -0.86 -4.63 3.96
CA ASP A 190 -2.30 -4.93 4.09
C ASP A 190 -3.10 -4.61 2.82
N ALA A 191 -2.60 -3.66 2.01
CA ALA A 191 -3.24 -3.20 0.76
C ALA A 191 -2.47 -3.64 -0.50
N THR A 192 -1.45 -4.48 -0.38
CA THR A 192 -0.53 -4.79 -1.48
C THR A 192 -1.20 -5.57 -2.60
N VAL A 193 -0.89 -5.17 -3.84
CA VAL A 193 -1.22 -5.93 -5.05
C VAL A 193 0.05 -6.37 -5.77
N LEU A 194 -0.09 -7.34 -6.70
CA LEU A 194 1.05 -7.90 -7.46
C LEU A 194 1.93 -6.82 -8.11
N ALA A 195 1.32 -5.77 -8.65
CA ALA A 195 2.04 -4.68 -9.29
C ALA A 195 2.86 -3.83 -8.28
N THR A 196 2.32 -3.59 -7.09
CA THR A 196 3.05 -2.92 -5.99
C THR A 196 4.19 -3.79 -5.49
N GLN A 197 3.95 -5.10 -5.32
CA GLN A 197 4.99 -6.05 -4.92
C GLN A 197 6.14 -6.10 -5.93
N MET A 198 5.82 -6.15 -7.23
CA MET A 198 6.81 -6.07 -8.31
C MET A 198 7.67 -4.82 -8.19
N TRP A 199 7.07 -3.68 -7.88
CA TRP A 199 7.79 -2.42 -7.70
C TRP A 199 8.68 -2.45 -6.44
N LEU A 200 8.15 -2.89 -5.29
CA LEU A 200 8.87 -2.93 -4.01
C LEU A 200 10.12 -3.81 -4.06
N VAL A 201 10.01 -5.01 -4.64
CA VAL A 201 11.16 -5.94 -4.73
C VAL A 201 12.21 -5.49 -5.74
N SER A 202 11.82 -4.71 -6.76
CA SER A 202 12.73 -4.20 -7.79
C SER A 202 13.43 -2.91 -7.37
N PHE A 203 12.66 -1.98 -6.77
CA PHE A 203 13.05 -0.59 -6.57
C PHE A 203 12.86 -0.10 -5.12
N GLY A 204 12.10 -0.81 -4.28
CA GLY A 204 11.81 -0.45 -2.89
C GLY A 204 12.90 -0.86 -1.88
N GLY A 205 14.16 -0.97 -2.30
CA GLY A 205 15.30 -1.33 -1.45
C GLY A 205 15.74 -2.79 -1.52
N GLY A 206 14.88 -3.72 -1.96
CA GLY A 206 15.24 -5.14 -2.09
C GLY A 206 16.25 -5.44 -3.21
N ASN A 207 16.38 -4.57 -4.21
CA ASN A 207 17.26 -4.70 -5.38
C ASN A 207 17.18 -6.08 -6.11
N ASN A 208 16.11 -6.84 -5.90
CA ASN A 208 15.93 -8.17 -6.48
C ASN A 208 15.21 -8.05 -7.82
N GLN A 209 15.94 -7.55 -8.82
CA GLN A 209 15.41 -7.34 -10.17
C GLN A 209 15.00 -8.65 -10.86
N GLY A 210 15.57 -9.80 -10.46
CA GLY A 210 15.19 -11.11 -10.96
C GLY A 210 13.77 -11.49 -10.55
N LEU A 211 13.46 -11.37 -9.25
CA LEU A 211 12.11 -11.61 -8.73
C LEU A 211 11.12 -10.57 -9.26
N GLY A 212 11.53 -9.30 -9.33
CA GLY A 212 10.75 -8.22 -9.94
C GLY A 212 10.36 -8.52 -11.40
N SER A 213 11.32 -8.97 -12.20
CA SER A 213 11.07 -9.33 -13.60
C SER A 213 10.10 -10.51 -13.73
N ALA A 214 10.21 -11.52 -12.86
CA ALA A 214 9.29 -12.66 -12.84
C ALA A 214 7.84 -12.23 -12.52
N LEU A 215 7.66 -11.35 -11.52
CA LEU A 215 6.35 -10.77 -11.20
C LEU A 215 5.80 -9.93 -12.35
N GLY A 216 6.65 -9.16 -13.04
CA GLY A 216 6.26 -8.37 -14.22
C GLY A 216 5.78 -9.24 -15.38
N VAL A 217 6.47 -10.35 -15.68
CA VAL A 217 6.04 -11.32 -16.70
C VAL A 217 4.72 -11.99 -16.32
N LEU A 218 4.56 -12.38 -15.04
CA LEU A 218 3.31 -12.96 -14.55
C LEU A 218 2.14 -11.99 -14.72
N LEU A 219 2.34 -10.72 -14.37
CA LEU A 219 1.32 -9.68 -14.53
C LEU A 219 0.99 -9.43 -16.01
N LEU A 220 1.99 -9.47 -16.89
CA LEU A 220 1.78 -9.39 -18.34
C LEU A 220 0.92 -10.56 -18.84
N VAL A 221 1.22 -11.79 -18.44
CA VAL A 221 0.43 -12.99 -18.79
C VAL A 221 -1.01 -12.90 -18.29
N LEU A 222 -1.24 -12.29 -17.13
CA LEU A 222 -2.60 -12.09 -16.58
C LEU A 222 -3.39 -11.01 -17.33
N VAL A 223 -2.75 -9.91 -17.75
CA VAL A 223 -3.46 -8.77 -18.32
C VAL A 223 -3.64 -8.87 -19.84
N VAL A 224 -2.69 -9.48 -20.57
CA VAL A 224 -2.78 -9.61 -22.03
C VAL A 224 -4.08 -10.31 -22.49
N PRO A 225 -4.53 -11.43 -21.91
CA PRO A 225 -5.80 -12.07 -22.29
C PRO A 225 -7.01 -11.15 -22.10
N ALA A 226 -7.06 -10.40 -21.00
CA ALA A 226 -8.14 -9.45 -20.73
C ALA A 226 -8.15 -8.31 -21.75
N MET A 227 -6.97 -7.79 -22.11
CA MET A 227 -6.82 -6.75 -23.14
C MET A 227 -7.24 -7.25 -24.53
N VAL A 228 -6.79 -8.44 -24.92
CA VAL A 228 -7.18 -9.07 -26.20
C VAL A 228 -8.68 -9.29 -26.26
N PHE A 229 -9.29 -9.75 -25.16
CA PHE A 229 -10.74 -9.92 -25.05
C PHE A 229 -11.48 -8.59 -25.23
N ASN A 230 -11.05 -7.53 -24.53
CA ASN A 230 -11.63 -6.19 -24.62
C ASN A 230 -11.61 -5.66 -26.08
N VAL A 231 -10.45 -5.72 -26.74
CA VAL A 231 -10.28 -5.26 -28.12
C VAL A 231 -11.14 -6.08 -29.09
N ARG A 232 -11.16 -7.42 -28.95
CA ARG A 232 -11.99 -8.28 -29.80
C ARG A 232 -13.47 -7.97 -29.64
N ARG A 233 -13.93 -7.66 -28.43
CA ARG A 233 -15.33 -7.29 -28.17
C ARG A 233 -15.67 -5.94 -28.80
N PHE A 234 -14.82 -4.94 -28.65
CA PHE A 234 -15.00 -3.61 -29.23
C PHE A 234 -15.07 -3.65 -30.76
N ARG A 235 -14.27 -4.50 -31.41
CA ARG A 235 -14.34 -4.68 -32.88
C ARG A 235 -15.65 -5.30 -33.36
N ARG A 236 -16.30 -6.15 -32.55
CA ARG A 236 -17.60 -6.77 -32.90
C ARG A 236 -18.80 -5.84 -32.72
N SER A 237 -18.68 -4.73 -32.00
CA SER A 237 -19.79 -3.77 -31.87
C SER A 237 -19.81 -2.73 -33.01
N GLN A 238 -18.76 -2.66 -33.83
CA GLN A 238 -18.69 -1.77 -34.99
C GLN A 238 -19.02 -2.46 -36.33
N SER A 239 -19.15 -3.79 -36.34
CA SER A 239 -19.57 -4.60 -37.49
C SER A 239 -21.03 -4.97 -37.39
#